data_AF-A0A929FSY4-F1
#
_entry.id   AF-A0A929FSY4-F1
#
_cell.length_a   1.000
_cell.length_b   1.000
_cell.length_c   1.000
_cell.angle_alpha   90.00
_cell.angle_beta   90.00
_cell.angle_gamma   90.00
#
_symmetry.space_group_name_H-M   'P 1'
#
loop_
_entity.id
_entity.type
_entity.pdbx_description
1 polymer ?
#
loop_
_entity_poly.entity_id
_entity_poly.type
_entity_poly.pdbx_seq_one_letter_code
_entity_poly.pdbx_strand_id
1 'polypeptide(L)'
;MLTPGGLVKLINQYLTLVSEPIVQNNGVINQFIGDAVSAFWGHPFVNENDHAKLACYAALEQSNQLNKLRRRMPEIMGFRKGLPDIKVRIGLATGELVAGNIGSEQSESYTVMGKAVQIAEQLEGINKIYGTTILLMEETKTLAAETIETREIDRLYLEDRNEPVGVYELLSYAGELDPKLEEWRDRFEVGLKEYRQQNWEQAQSDFKACLHLNADDRATQLYLKRIEYLQENSPAQDWHGVWENV
;
A
#
# COMPACT_ATOMS: atom_id res chain seq x y z
N MET A 1 11.74 -22.23 18.07
CA MET A 1 12.19 -21.57 16.83
C MET A 1 12.07 -22.55 15.68
N LEU A 2 11.71 -22.09 14.47
CA LEU A 2 11.64 -22.95 13.29
C LEU A 2 13.05 -23.43 12.90
N THR A 3 13.17 -24.66 12.40
CA THR A 3 14.42 -25.15 11.82
C THR A 3 14.67 -24.44 10.48
N PRO A 4 15.92 -24.37 9.97
CA PRO A 4 16.20 -23.77 8.65
C PRO A 4 15.34 -24.38 7.52
N GLY A 5 15.16 -25.70 7.50
CA GLY A 5 14.28 -26.35 6.53
C GLY A 5 12.80 -26.03 6.71
N GLY A 6 12.34 -25.87 7.96
CA GLY A 6 10.98 -25.43 8.26
C GLY A 6 10.71 -23.99 7.82
N LEU A 7 11.71 -23.10 7.95
CA LEU A 7 11.64 -21.72 7.48
C LEU A 7 11.53 -21.65 5.95
N VAL A 8 12.38 -22.39 5.22
CA VAL A 8 12.32 -22.43 3.75
C VAL A 8 10.96 -22.92 3.26
N LYS A 9 10.41 -23.97 3.89
CA LYS A 9 9.07 -24.47 3.53
C LYS A 9 7.98 -23.41 3.75
N LEU A 10 8.06 -22.68 4.86
CA LEU A 10 7.11 -21.61 5.17
C LEU A 10 7.21 -20.46 4.15
N ILE A 11 8.43 -20.03 3.81
CA ILE A 11 8.67 -19.00 2.80
C ILE A 11 8.12 -19.44 1.44
N ASN A 12 8.40 -20.67 0.99
CA ASN A 12 7.90 -21.14 -0.30
C ASN A 12 6.36 -21.21 -0.36
N GLN A 13 5.71 -21.63 0.72
CA GLN A 13 4.24 -21.62 0.81
C GLN A 13 3.67 -20.20 0.77
N TYR A 14 4.31 -19.29 1.51
CA TYR A 14 3.95 -17.88 1.50
C TYR A 14 4.11 -17.27 0.10
N LEU A 15 5.28 -17.45 -0.53
CA LEU A 15 5.57 -16.95 -1.87
C LEU A 15 4.59 -17.49 -2.90
N THR A 16 4.19 -18.77 -2.80
CA THR A 16 3.16 -19.35 -3.66
C THR A 16 1.82 -18.61 -3.50
N LEU A 17 1.39 -18.40 -2.25
CA LEU A 17 0.11 -17.77 -1.92
C LEU A 17 0.04 -16.31 -2.40
N VAL A 18 1.13 -15.56 -2.33
CA VAL A 18 1.14 -14.17 -2.82
C VAL A 18 1.40 -14.07 -4.33
N SER A 19 1.99 -15.10 -4.95
CA SER A 19 2.26 -15.12 -6.40
C SER A 19 1.04 -15.51 -7.22
N GLU A 20 0.18 -16.37 -6.69
CA GLU A 20 -0.99 -16.87 -7.42
C GLU A 20 -1.94 -15.75 -7.90
N PRO A 21 -2.34 -14.77 -7.07
CA PRO A 21 -3.20 -13.67 -7.52
C PRO A 21 -2.56 -12.78 -8.59
N ILE A 22 -1.23 -12.63 -8.56
CA ILE A 22 -0.50 -11.86 -9.58
C ILE A 22 -0.71 -12.51 -10.94
N VAL A 23 -0.45 -13.82 -11.04
CA VAL A 23 -0.58 -14.57 -12.29
C VAL A 23 -2.04 -14.65 -12.74
N GLN A 24 -2.98 -14.86 -11.81
CA GLN A 24 -4.42 -14.90 -12.13
C GLN A 24 -4.95 -13.58 -12.70
N ASN A 25 -4.31 -12.46 -12.34
CA ASN A 25 -4.61 -11.13 -12.87
C ASN A 25 -3.62 -10.70 -13.96
N ASN A 26 -3.06 -11.65 -14.72
CA ASN A 26 -2.16 -11.42 -15.88
C ASN A 26 -0.86 -10.65 -15.56
N GLY A 27 -0.47 -10.59 -14.29
CA GLY A 27 0.80 -10.02 -13.87
C GLY A 27 1.96 -10.97 -14.17
N VAL A 28 3.11 -10.39 -14.46
CA VAL A 28 4.36 -11.12 -14.67
C VAL A 28 5.24 -10.96 -13.44
N ILE A 29 5.61 -12.08 -12.82
CA ILE A 29 6.56 -12.08 -11.71
C ILE A 29 7.95 -11.78 -12.28
N ASN A 30 8.52 -10.67 -11.82
CA ASN A 30 9.84 -10.21 -12.21
C ASN A 30 10.92 -11.00 -11.47
N GLN A 31 10.88 -10.96 -10.13
CA GLN A 31 11.85 -11.62 -9.27
C GLN A 31 11.35 -11.77 -7.83
N PHE A 32 11.97 -12.70 -7.11
CA PHE A 32 11.84 -12.85 -5.67
C PHE A 32 13.01 -12.18 -4.96
N ILE A 33 12.74 -11.35 -3.96
CA ILE A 33 13.74 -10.61 -3.18
C ILE A 33 13.57 -10.98 -1.71
N GLY A 34 14.23 -12.07 -1.27
CA GLY A 34 13.99 -12.62 0.06
C GLY A 34 12.57 -13.17 0.18
N ASP A 35 11.74 -12.50 0.99
CA ASP A 35 10.30 -12.75 1.15
C ASP A 35 9.42 -11.78 0.34
N ALA A 36 10.00 -10.88 -0.46
CA ALA A 36 9.24 -10.00 -1.34
C ALA A 36 9.06 -10.61 -2.74
N VAL A 37 7.95 -10.26 -3.39
CA VAL A 37 7.67 -10.57 -4.79
C VAL A 37 7.59 -9.26 -5.56
N SER A 38 8.45 -9.09 -6.56
CA SER A 38 8.37 -8.01 -7.53
C SER A 38 7.63 -8.50 -8.76
N ALA A 39 6.64 -7.74 -9.23
CA ALA A 39 5.84 -8.06 -10.40
C ALA A 39 5.45 -6.80 -11.16
N PHE A 40 5.08 -6.96 -12.43
CA PHE A 40 4.63 -5.88 -13.29
C PHE A 40 3.47 -6.31 -14.18
N TRP A 41 2.72 -5.32 -14.66
CA TRP A 41 1.65 -5.46 -15.64
C TRP A 41 1.97 -4.51 -16.79
N GLY A 42 2.12 -5.03 -18.01
CA GLY A 42 2.47 -4.22 -19.17
C GLY A 42 2.47 -5.01 -20.47
N HIS A 43 2.69 -4.30 -21.57
CA HIS A 43 2.73 -4.89 -22.91
C HIS A 43 3.87 -5.92 -23.05
N PRO A 44 3.68 -7.03 -23.79
CA PRO A 44 2.49 -7.43 -24.56
C PRO A 44 1.44 -8.21 -23.76
N PHE A 45 1.62 -8.39 -22.45
CA PHE A 45 0.78 -9.27 -21.64
C PHE A 45 -0.55 -8.63 -21.24
N VAL A 46 -0.57 -7.32 -21.10
CA VAL A 46 -1.72 -6.53 -20.63
C VAL A 46 -1.87 -5.27 -21.47
N ASN A 47 -3.10 -4.87 -21.76
CA ASN A 47 -3.38 -3.61 -22.46
C ASN A 47 -3.06 -2.41 -21.58
N GLU A 48 -2.70 -1.28 -22.20
CA GLU A 48 -2.36 -0.03 -21.50
C GLU A 48 -3.49 0.50 -20.60
N ASN A 49 -4.76 0.20 -20.89
CA ASN A 49 -5.88 0.65 -20.06
C ASN A 49 -6.24 -0.33 -18.92
N ASP A 50 -5.64 -1.52 -18.88
CA ASP A 50 -6.02 -2.59 -17.95
C ASP A 50 -5.00 -2.80 -16.81
N HIS A 51 -3.74 -2.37 -16.98
CA HIS A 51 -2.66 -2.71 -16.06
C HIS A 51 -2.91 -2.25 -14.62
N ALA A 52 -3.43 -1.03 -14.43
CA ALA A 52 -3.65 -0.46 -13.09
C ALA A 52 -4.76 -1.21 -12.35
N LYS A 53 -5.89 -1.45 -13.03
CA LYS A 53 -7.00 -2.26 -12.52
C LYS A 53 -6.54 -3.65 -12.11
N LEU A 54 -5.83 -4.35 -12.99
CA LEU A 54 -5.38 -5.73 -12.74
C LEU A 54 -4.36 -5.82 -11.59
N ALA A 55 -3.45 -4.85 -11.47
CA ALA A 55 -2.54 -4.75 -10.34
C ALA A 55 -3.29 -4.54 -9.01
N CYS A 56 -4.31 -3.66 -9.00
CA CYS A 56 -5.15 -3.45 -7.82
C CYS A 56 -5.95 -4.71 -7.45
N TYR A 57 -6.49 -5.43 -8.43
CA TYR A 57 -7.23 -6.68 -8.18
C TYR A 57 -6.32 -7.76 -7.60
N ALA A 58 -5.11 -7.92 -8.14
CA ALA A 58 -4.11 -8.82 -7.59
C ALA A 58 -3.80 -8.48 -6.12
N ALA A 59 -3.60 -7.20 -5.81
CA ALA A 59 -3.30 -6.76 -4.44
C ALA A 59 -4.45 -7.03 -3.46
N LEU A 60 -5.70 -6.79 -3.87
CA LEU A 60 -6.89 -7.10 -3.07
C LEU A 60 -7.01 -8.62 -2.81
N GLU A 61 -6.78 -9.43 -3.84
CA GLU A 61 -6.79 -10.89 -3.72
C GLU A 61 -5.66 -11.41 -2.83
N GLN A 62 -4.44 -10.88 -2.97
CA GLN A 62 -3.31 -11.20 -2.09
C GLN A 62 -3.67 -10.92 -0.63
N SER A 63 -4.20 -9.73 -0.34
CA SER A 63 -4.66 -9.35 1.00
C SER A 63 -5.72 -10.31 1.54
N ASN A 64 -6.70 -10.70 0.72
CA ASN A 64 -7.73 -11.66 1.10
C ASN A 64 -7.15 -13.05 1.40
N GLN A 65 -6.26 -13.57 0.55
CA GLN A 65 -5.62 -14.87 0.77
C GLN A 65 -4.78 -14.88 2.05
N LEU A 66 -4.06 -13.80 2.34
CA LEU A 66 -3.29 -13.66 3.57
C LEU A 66 -4.18 -13.59 4.80
N ASN A 67 -5.30 -12.89 4.74
CA ASN A 67 -6.29 -12.87 5.82
C ASN A 67 -6.89 -14.25 6.07
N LYS A 68 -7.18 -15.02 5.01
CA LYS A 68 -7.59 -16.43 5.13
C LYS A 68 -6.51 -17.29 5.77
N LEU A 69 -5.24 -17.12 5.38
CA LEU A 69 -4.11 -17.84 5.97
C LEU A 69 -3.97 -17.53 7.46
N ARG A 70 -4.01 -16.24 7.86
CA ARG A 70 -3.93 -15.81 9.27
C ARG A 70 -5.03 -16.45 10.10
N ARG A 71 -6.27 -16.51 9.58
CA ARG A 71 -7.41 -17.15 10.27
C ARG A 71 -7.23 -18.66 10.45
N ARG A 72 -6.59 -19.34 9.49
CA ARG A 72 -6.30 -20.79 9.55
C ARG A 72 -5.02 -21.13 10.32
N MET A 73 -4.15 -20.16 10.57
CA MET A 73 -2.86 -20.36 11.23
C MET A 73 -2.94 -21.07 12.59
N PRO A 74 -3.92 -20.78 13.49
CA PRO A 74 -4.05 -21.51 14.74
C PRO A 74 -4.29 -23.01 14.57
N GLU A 75 -5.05 -23.40 13.55
CA GLU A 75 -5.35 -24.80 13.23
C GLU A 75 -4.13 -25.50 12.65
N ILE A 76 -3.40 -24.82 11.76
CA ILE A 76 -2.17 -25.34 11.12
C ILE A 76 -1.07 -25.56 12.16
N MET A 77 -0.92 -24.63 13.11
CA MET A 77 0.15 -24.66 14.10
C MET A 77 -0.22 -25.50 15.35
N GLY A 78 -1.51 -25.80 15.56
CA GLY A 78 -1.98 -26.59 16.71
C GLY A 78 -1.97 -25.82 18.04
N PHE A 79 -1.69 -24.52 18.03
CA PHE A 79 -1.73 -23.65 19.21
C PHE A 79 -2.21 -22.25 18.83
N ARG A 80 -2.86 -21.58 19.79
CA ARG A 80 -3.47 -20.24 19.57
C ARG A 80 -2.58 -19.08 20.04
N LYS A 81 -1.51 -19.33 20.80
CA LYS A 81 -0.63 -18.30 21.39
C LYS A 81 0.77 -18.37 20.78
N GLY A 82 1.36 -17.21 20.48
CA GLY A 82 2.70 -17.15 19.87
C GLY A 82 2.72 -17.46 18.38
N LEU A 83 1.59 -17.29 17.69
CA LEU A 83 1.54 -17.38 16.23
C LEU A 83 2.37 -16.24 15.61
N PRO A 84 3.11 -16.51 14.53
CA PRO A 84 3.85 -15.46 13.83
C PRO A 84 2.87 -14.45 13.21
N ASP A 85 3.11 -13.17 13.47
CA ASP A 85 2.36 -12.06 12.89
C ASP A 85 2.87 -11.78 11.48
N ILE A 86 2.34 -12.52 10.49
CA ILE A 86 2.72 -12.37 9.08
C ILE A 86 2.02 -11.13 8.52
N LYS A 87 2.73 -10.00 8.48
CA LYS A 87 2.27 -8.77 7.82
C LYS A 87 2.88 -8.67 6.43
N VAL A 88 2.03 -8.40 5.46
CA VAL A 88 2.44 -8.08 4.10
C VAL A 88 2.02 -6.65 3.83
N ARG A 89 2.87 -5.94 3.10
CA ARG A 89 2.60 -4.61 2.59
C ARG A 89 2.79 -4.66 1.08
N ILE A 90 1.98 -3.90 0.37
CA ILE A 90 1.97 -3.87 -1.08
C ILE A 90 2.05 -2.40 -1.50
N GLY A 91 3.01 -2.09 -2.36
CA GLY A 91 3.12 -0.80 -3.02
C GLY A 91 2.84 -0.96 -4.50
N LEU A 92 1.95 -0.14 -5.05
CA LEU A 92 1.59 -0.15 -6.47
C LEU A 92 1.88 1.19 -7.13
N ALA A 93 2.56 1.14 -8.27
CA ALA A 93 2.95 2.32 -9.02
C ALA A 93 2.72 2.12 -10.51
N THR A 94 2.26 3.18 -11.17
CA THR A 94 2.13 3.27 -12.62
C THR A 94 3.13 4.30 -13.14
N GLY A 95 3.85 3.94 -14.18
CA GLY A 95 4.72 4.86 -14.91
C GLY A 95 5.54 4.12 -15.95
N GLU A 96 6.38 4.89 -16.63
CA GLU A 96 7.30 4.33 -17.63
C GLU A 96 8.34 3.41 -16.96
N LEU A 97 8.54 2.25 -17.58
CA LEU A 97 9.55 1.27 -17.22
C LEU A 97 10.10 0.61 -18.48
N VAL A 98 11.30 0.06 -18.37
CA VAL A 98 11.95 -0.76 -19.38
C VAL A 98 11.98 -2.20 -18.89
N ALA A 99 11.50 -3.12 -19.72
CA ALA A 99 11.61 -4.57 -19.50
C ALA A 99 12.59 -5.17 -20.50
N GLY A 100 13.59 -5.90 -20.03
CA GLY A 100 14.60 -6.51 -20.90
C GLY A 100 15.66 -7.30 -20.15
N ASN A 101 16.61 -7.89 -20.89
CA ASN A 101 17.78 -8.51 -20.27
C ASN A 101 18.70 -7.41 -19.74
N ILE A 102 18.93 -7.39 -18.44
CA ILE A 102 19.78 -6.42 -17.77
C ILE A 102 20.78 -7.19 -16.90
N GLY A 103 22.05 -6.80 -16.97
CA GLY A 103 23.13 -7.43 -16.22
C GLY A 103 24.50 -7.14 -16.82
N SER A 104 25.48 -7.94 -16.42
CA SER A 104 26.82 -7.88 -17.02
C SER A 104 26.93 -8.88 -18.17
N GLU A 105 27.98 -8.77 -18.97
CA GLU A 105 28.29 -9.74 -20.05
C GLU A 105 28.34 -11.21 -19.59
N GLN A 106 28.54 -11.44 -18.29
CA GLN A 106 28.70 -12.77 -17.69
C GLN A 106 27.42 -13.27 -17.01
N SER A 107 26.44 -12.38 -16.77
CA SER A 107 25.20 -12.70 -16.07
C SER A 107 24.14 -11.65 -16.34
N GLU A 108 23.12 -12.03 -17.10
CA GLU A 108 21.94 -11.21 -17.37
C GLU A 108 20.69 -11.86 -16.75
N SER A 109 19.75 -11.04 -16.31
CA SER A 109 18.37 -11.47 -16.00
C SER A 109 17.38 -10.62 -16.77
N TYR A 110 16.28 -11.24 -17.22
CA TYR A 110 15.15 -10.47 -17.72
C TYR A 110 14.51 -9.77 -16.53
N THR A 111 14.56 -8.44 -16.50
CA THR A 111 14.04 -7.64 -15.37
C THR A 111 13.42 -6.34 -15.84
N VAL A 112 12.70 -5.68 -14.92
CA VAL A 112 12.16 -4.34 -15.12
C VAL A 112 12.97 -3.29 -14.35
N MET A 113 13.18 -2.14 -14.97
CA MET A 113 13.77 -0.96 -14.34
C MET A 113 12.99 0.29 -14.72
N GLY A 114 12.84 1.20 -13.78
CA GLY A 114 12.17 2.48 -14.00
C GLY A 114 11.75 3.13 -12.69
N LYS A 115 11.38 4.40 -12.77
CA LYS A 115 10.95 5.19 -11.61
C LYS A 115 9.73 4.60 -10.92
N ALA A 116 8.81 4.01 -11.69
CA ALA A 116 7.64 3.32 -11.14
C ALA A 116 8.04 2.16 -10.21
N VAL A 117 9.11 1.42 -10.53
CA VAL A 117 9.60 0.30 -9.70
C VAL A 117 10.06 0.81 -8.33
N GLN A 118 10.88 1.86 -8.32
CA GLN A 118 11.39 2.48 -7.08
C GLN A 118 10.26 3.08 -6.23
N ILE A 119 9.28 3.74 -6.88
CA ILE A 119 8.11 4.29 -6.19
C ILE A 119 7.28 3.17 -5.55
N ALA A 120 7.06 2.05 -6.24
CA ALA A 120 6.35 0.90 -5.67
C ALA A 120 7.07 0.34 -4.42
N GLU A 121 8.40 0.21 -4.48
CA GLU A 121 9.22 -0.21 -3.34
C GLU A 121 9.12 0.77 -2.15
N GLN A 122 9.17 2.08 -2.41
CA GLN A 122 8.98 3.08 -1.36
C GLN A 122 7.57 2.99 -0.74
N LEU A 123 6.53 2.81 -1.55
CA LEU A 123 5.15 2.68 -1.07
C LEU A 123 4.95 1.43 -0.21
N GLU A 124 5.61 0.30 -0.53
CA GLU A 124 5.63 -0.89 0.34
C GLU A 124 6.17 -0.54 1.73
N GLY A 125 7.28 0.19 1.81
CA GLY A 125 7.85 0.65 3.07
C GLY A 125 6.95 1.64 3.82
N ILE A 126 6.35 2.60 3.10
CA ILE A 126 5.49 3.66 3.66
C ILE A 126 4.24 3.10 4.34
N ASN A 127 3.71 1.95 3.87
CA ASN A 127 2.61 1.26 4.54
C ASN A 127 2.89 1.05 6.05
N LYS A 128 4.15 0.84 6.46
CA LYS A 128 4.52 0.67 7.87
C LYS A 128 4.28 1.93 8.70
N ILE A 129 4.45 3.11 8.12
CA ILE A 129 4.28 4.40 8.79
C ILE A 129 2.78 4.60 9.09
N TYR A 130 1.95 4.47 8.07
CA TYR A 130 0.49 4.69 8.15
C TYR A 130 -0.29 3.48 8.69
N GLY A 131 0.34 2.32 8.82
CA GLY A 131 -0.32 1.09 9.27
C GLY A 131 -1.27 0.48 8.24
N THR A 132 -1.12 0.84 6.97
CA THR A 132 -1.91 0.33 5.85
C THR A 132 -1.35 -1.00 5.33
N THR A 133 -2.13 -1.68 4.47
CA THR A 133 -1.68 -2.92 3.80
C THR A 133 -1.31 -2.70 2.34
N ILE A 134 -2.08 -1.88 1.62
CA ILE A 134 -1.89 -1.63 0.20
C ILE A 134 -1.87 -0.13 -0.02
N LEU A 135 -0.76 0.40 -0.54
CA LEU A 135 -0.67 1.79 -0.99
C LEU A 135 -0.45 1.83 -2.49
N LEU A 136 -1.04 2.83 -3.12
CA LEU A 136 -0.86 3.12 -4.52
C LEU A 136 -0.65 4.61 -4.76
N MET A 137 0.13 4.93 -5.80
CA MET A 137 0.29 6.30 -6.26
C MET A 137 -0.95 6.81 -7.02
N GLU A 138 -1.07 8.13 -7.10
CA GLU A 138 -2.15 8.84 -7.78
C GLU A 138 -2.43 8.39 -9.21
N GLU A 139 -1.39 8.14 -10.01
CA GLU A 139 -1.54 7.68 -11.41
C GLU A 139 -2.21 6.30 -11.47
N THR A 140 -1.82 5.35 -10.61
CA THR A 140 -2.47 4.04 -10.51
C THR A 140 -3.93 4.20 -10.08
N LYS A 141 -4.18 5.07 -9.09
CA LYS A 141 -5.54 5.33 -8.57
C LYS A 141 -6.43 5.88 -9.66
N THR A 142 -5.92 6.82 -10.44
CA THR A 142 -6.66 7.51 -11.51
C THR A 142 -7.07 6.53 -12.60
N LEU A 143 -6.14 5.67 -13.05
CA LEU A 143 -6.43 4.69 -14.10
C LEU A 143 -7.36 3.56 -13.64
N ALA A 144 -7.39 3.24 -12.35
CA ALA A 144 -8.26 2.21 -11.78
C ALA A 144 -9.57 2.76 -11.18
N ALA A 145 -9.81 4.07 -11.21
CA ALA A 145 -10.77 4.77 -10.34
C ALA A 145 -12.21 4.21 -10.39
N GLU A 146 -12.67 3.70 -11.54
CA GLU A 146 -14.02 3.15 -11.69
C GLU A 146 -14.18 1.74 -11.10
N THR A 147 -13.09 1.11 -10.65
CA THR A 147 -13.05 -0.32 -10.32
C THR A 147 -12.66 -0.61 -8.87
N ILE A 148 -12.27 0.41 -8.13
CA ILE A 148 -11.74 0.30 -6.76
C ILE A 148 -12.28 1.41 -5.86
N GLU A 149 -12.30 1.12 -4.58
CA GLU A 149 -12.49 2.12 -3.52
C GLU A 149 -11.14 2.42 -2.87
N THR A 150 -10.84 3.70 -2.66
CA THR A 150 -9.60 4.16 -2.04
C THR A 150 -9.87 5.23 -1.01
N ARG A 151 -8.93 5.45 -0.08
CA ARG A 151 -8.85 6.72 0.67
C ARG A 151 -7.52 7.40 0.39
N GLU A 152 -7.53 8.72 0.24
CA GLU A 152 -6.27 9.48 0.21
C GLU A 152 -5.62 9.42 1.59
N ILE A 153 -4.36 8.99 1.65
CA ILE A 153 -3.61 8.83 2.90
C ILE A 153 -2.75 10.06 3.17
N ASP A 154 -2.00 10.53 2.17
CA ASP A 154 -1.17 11.72 2.30
C ASP A 154 -0.71 12.22 0.91
N ARG A 155 -0.06 13.39 0.88
CA ARG A 155 0.77 13.83 -0.24
C ARG A 155 2.23 13.81 0.20
N LEU A 156 3.07 13.09 -0.52
CA LEU A 156 4.46 12.84 -0.11
C LEU A 156 5.45 13.22 -1.21
N TYR A 157 6.60 13.72 -0.80
CA TYR A 157 7.77 13.72 -1.67
C TYR A 157 8.34 12.30 -1.70
N LEU A 158 8.17 11.65 -2.84
CA LEU A 158 8.82 10.37 -3.12
C LEU A 158 10.16 10.65 -3.80
N GLU A 159 11.14 9.77 -3.62
CA GLU A 159 12.41 9.95 -4.32
C GLU A 159 12.12 9.98 -5.84
N ASP A 160 12.89 10.79 -6.57
CA ASP A 160 12.72 11.02 -8.01
C ASP A 160 11.44 11.75 -8.45
N ARG A 161 10.72 12.38 -7.50
CA ARG A 161 9.64 13.35 -7.78
C ARG A 161 9.99 14.74 -7.24
N ASN A 162 9.83 15.75 -8.09
CA ASN A 162 10.06 17.16 -7.73
C ASN A 162 8.85 17.81 -7.04
N GLU A 163 7.68 17.17 -7.15
CA GLU A 163 6.42 17.65 -6.59
C GLU A 163 5.81 16.56 -5.72
N PRO A 164 5.07 16.93 -4.66
CA PRO A 164 4.43 15.97 -3.78
C PRO A 164 3.29 15.26 -4.52
N VAL A 165 3.33 13.92 -4.51
CA VAL A 165 2.36 13.06 -5.18
C VAL A 165 1.33 12.53 -4.19
N GLY A 166 0.09 12.37 -4.64
CA GLY A 166 -0.95 11.72 -3.84
C GLY A 166 -0.66 10.24 -3.60
N VAL A 167 -0.82 9.81 -2.36
CA VAL A 167 -0.70 8.41 -1.95
C VAL A 167 -2.04 7.96 -1.37
N TYR A 168 -2.52 6.82 -1.85
CA TYR A 168 -3.85 6.32 -1.56
C TYR A 168 -3.78 4.91 -0.99
N GLU A 169 -4.61 4.60 -0.01
CA GLU A 169 -4.83 3.23 0.45
C GLU A 169 -5.94 2.57 -0.37
N LEU A 170 -5.68 1.36 -0.86
CA LEU A 170 -6.67 0.53 -1.55
C LEU A 170 -7.54 -0.20 -0.53
N LEU A 171 -8.85 0.03 -0.57
CA LEU A 171 -9.78 -0.51 0.42
C LEU A 171 -10.54 -1.73 -0.09
N SER A 172 -11.13 -1.63 -1.28
CA SER A 172 -11.96 -2.70 -1.85
C SER A 172 -12.12 -2.54 -3.36
N TYR A 173 -12.87 -3.47 -3.96
CA TYR A 173 -13.48 -3.26 -5.27
C TYR A 173 -14.55 -2.15 -5.17
N ALA A 174 -14.80 -1.46 -6.31
CA ALA A 174 -15.84 -0.44 -6.41
C ALA A 174 -17.20 -0.97 -5.93
N GLY A 175 -17.86 -0.23 -5.03
CA GLY A 175 -19.18 -0.59 -4.49
C GLY A 175 -19.20 -1.78 -3.52
N GLU A 176 -18.03 -2.30 -3.11
CA GLU A 176 -17.94 -3.39 -2.12
C GLU A 176 -17.42 -2.92 -0.74
N LEU A 177 -17.27 -1.62 -0.52
CA LEU A 177 -16.82 -1.10 0.77
C LEU A 177 -17.96 -1.21 1.80
N ASP A 178 -17.65 -1.72 2.99
CA ASP A 178 -18.64 -1.80 4.07
C ASP A 178 -19.11 -0.38 4.46
N PRO A 179 -20.41 -0.14 4.69
CA PRO A 179 -20.92 1.20 5.00
C PRO A 179 -20.25 1.89 6.19
N LYS A 180 -19.76 1.15 7.19
CA LYS A 180 -18.99 1.75 8.30
C LYS A 180 -17.59 2.17 7.85
N LEU A 181 -16.99 1.44 6.92
CA LEU A 181 -15.71 1.79 6.31
C LEU A 181 -15.85 2.95 5.32
N GLU A 182 -16.99 3.06 4.62
CA GLU A 182 -17.34 4.25 3.84
C GLU A 182 -17.42 5.49 4.74
N GLU A 183 -18.16 5.43 5.85
CA GLU A 183 -18.24 6.53 6.80
C GLU A 183 -16.86 6.89 7.37
N TRP A 184 -16.06 5.88 7.74
CA TRP A 184 -14.70 6.09 8.23
C TRP A 184 -13.78 6.75 7.20
N ARG A 185 -13.82 6.31 5.94
CA ARG A 185 -13.09 6.92 4.83
C ARG A 185 -13.51 8.38 4.66
N ASP A 186 -14.81 8.63 4.53
CA ASP A 186 -15.34 9.96 4.21
C ASP A 186 -15.00 10.96 5.33
N ARG A 187 -15.07 10.52 6.60
CA ARG A 187 -14.61 11.31 7.75
C ARG A 187 -13.12 11.60 7.70
N PHE A 188 -12.31 10.63 7.32
CA PHE A 188 -10.87 10.82 7.18
C PHE A 188 -10.55 11.86 6.11
N GLU A 189 -11.23 11.81 4.96
CA GLU A 189 -11.04 12.76 3.86
C GLU A 189 -11.42 14.19 4.24
N VAL A 190 -12.51 14.37 4.99
CA VAL A 190 -12.87 15.67 5.57
C VAL A 190 -11.79 16.14 6.54
N GLY A 191 -11.36 15.29 7.48
CA GLY A 191 -10.29 15.62 8.42
C GLY A 191 -8.98 16.01 7.74
N LEU A 192 -8.60 15.30 6.67
CA LEU A 192 -7.41 15.59 5.87
C LEU A 192 -7.51 16.94 5.14
N LYS A 193 -8.69 17.28 4.61
CA LYS A 193 -8.95 18.58 3.99
C LYS A 193 -8.82 19.72 5.00
N GLU A 194 -9.41 19.57 6.18
CA GLU A 194 -9.35 20.57 7.25
C GLU A 194 -7.93 20.71 7.82
N TYR A 195 -7.19 19.60 7.93
CA TYR A 195 -5.77 19.58 8.30
C TYR A 195 -4.92 20.44 7.35
N ARG A 196 -5.13 20.28 6.03
CA ARG A 196 -4.41 21.06 5.01
C ARG A 196 -4.77 22.55 5.03
N GLN A 197 -5.96 22.90 5.52
CA GLN A 197 -6.41 24.28 5.72
C GLN A 197 -6.02 24.86 7.08
N GLN A 198 -5.32 24.10 7.93
CA GLN A 198 -4.95 24.48 9.29
C GLN A 198 -6.14 24.69 10.24
N ASN A 199 -7.29 24.12 9.90
CA ASN A 199 -8.51 24.15 10.73
C ASN A 199 -8.41 23.04 11.80
N TRP A 200 -7.48 23.21 12.73
CA TRP A 200 -7.05 22.15 13.67
C TRP A 200 -8.18 21.55 14.50
N GLU A 201 -9.09 22.39 15.01
CA GLU A 201 -10.21 21.93 15.83
C GLU A 201 -11.13 21.00 15.04
N GLN A 202 -11.48 21.38 13.81
CA GLN A 202 -12.33 20.56 12.94
C GLN A 202 -11.60 19.27 12.51
N ALA A 203 -10.35 19.39 12.08
CA ALA A 203 -9.53 18.22 11.71
C ALA A 203 -9.42 17.21 12.86
N GLN A 204 -9.13 17.67 14.09
CA GLN A 204 -9.10 16.81 15.27
C GLN A 204 -10.45 16.16 15.57
N SER A 205 -11.56 16.89 15.38
CA SER A 205 -12.91 16.36 15.57
C SER A 205 -13.19 15.20 14.62
N ASP A 206 -12.94 15.37 13.32
CA ASP A 206 -13.16 14.33 12.30
C ASP A 206 -12.20 13.14 12.48
N PHE A 207 -10.93 13.38 12.82
CA PHE A 207 -10.00 12.29 13.13
C PHE A 207 -10.39 11.52 14.41
N LYS A 208 -10.89 12.18 15.45
CA LYS A 208 -11.42 11.48 16.63
C LYS A 208 -12.66 10.65 16.28
N ALA A 209 -13.52 11.15 15.39
CA ALA A 209 -14.65 10.37 14.87
C ALA A 209 -14.17 9.13 14.10
N CYS A 210 -13.11 9.24 13.31
CA CYS A 210 -12.49 8.09 12.65
C CYS A 210 -12.02 7.03 13.67
N LEU A 211 -11.39 7.43 14.78
CA LEU A 211 -10.96 6.50 15.83
C LEU A 211 -12.11 5.85 16.60
N HIS A 212 -13.30 6.46 16.65
CA HIS A 212 -14.49 5.80 17.18
C HIS A 212 -14.99 4.68 16.25
N LEU A 213 -14.83 4.84 14.94
CA LEU A 213 -15.18 3.82 13.93
C LEU A 213 -14.11 2.73 13.81
N ASN A 214 -12.83 3.11 13.89
CA ASN A 214 -11.67 2.23 13.81
C ASN A 214 -10.55 2.72 14.73
N ALA A 215 -10.51 2.20 15.96
CA ALA A 215 -9.57 2.64 17.00
C ALA A 215 -8.09 2.36 16.66
N ASP A 216 -7.83 1.36 15.81
CA ASP A 216 -6.48 0.94 15.42
C ASP A 216 -5.95 1.66 14.18
N ASP A 217 -6.69 2.64 13.63
CA ASP A 217 -6.28 3.40 12.44
C ASP A 217 -5.06 4.28 12.72
N ARG A 218 -3.89 3.74 12.41
CA ARG A 218 -2.60 4.36 12.64
C ARG A 218 -2.38 5.62 11.80
N ALA A 219 -3.00 5.74 10.62
CA ALA A 219 -2.94 6.95 9.82
C ALA A 219 -3.63 8.12 10.56
N THR A 220 -4.83 7.88 11.09
CA THR A 220 -5.56 8.86 11.90
C THR A 220 -4.78 9.24 13.17
N GLN A 221 -4.23 8.25 13.88
CA GLN A 221 -3.40 8.52 15.07
C GLN A 221 -2.16 9.36 14.74
N LEU A 222 -1.56 9.17 13.56
CA LEU A 222 -0.42 9.95 13.11
C LEU A 222 -0.83 11.41 12.85
N TYR A 223 -1.95 11.65 12.17
CA TYR A 223 -2.42 13.02 11.92
C TYR A 223 -2.76 13.78 13.20
N LEU A 224 -3.36 13.12 14.20
CA LEU A 224 -3.61 13.77 15.50
C LEU A 224 -2.30 14.24 16.16
N LYS A 225 -1.24 13.41 16.11
CA LYS A 225 0.10 13.79 16.63
C LYS A 225 0.72 14.92 15.81
N ARG A 226 0.55 14.91 14.48
CA ARG A 226 1.03 16.00 13.61
C ARG A 226 0.34 17.32 13.96
N ILE A 227 -0.98 17.30 14.22
CA ILE A 227 -1.71 18.51 14.64
C ILE A 227 -1.18 19.01 15.98
N GLU A 228 -1.00 18.14 16.99
CA GLU A 228 -0.43 18.53 18.28
C GLU A 228 0.92 19.23 18.09
N TYR A 229 1.79 18.65 17.25
CA TYR A 229 3.09 19.25 16.92
C TYR A 229 2.97 20.62 16.23
N LEU A 230 2.09 20.75 15.22
CA LEU A 230 1.94 21.97 14.41
C LEU A 230 1.25 23.11 15.18
N GLN A 231 0.45 22.79 16.20
CA GLN A 231 -0.10 23.79 17.12
C GLN A 231 0.99 24.44 17.97
N GLU A 232 2.02 23.68 18.35
CA GLU A 232 3.20 24.18 19.07
C GLU A 232 4.25 24.78 18.13
N ASN A 233 4.32 24.31 16.88
CA ASN A 233 5.29 24.68 15.86
C ASN A 233 4.55 25.10 14.59
N SER A 234 4.04 26.33 14.58
CA SER A 234 3.23 26.81 13.46
C SER A 234 3.94 26.60 12.12
N PRO A 235 3.25 26.03 11.11
CA PRO A 235 3.85 25.80 9.80
C PRO A 235 4.20 27.13 9.13
N ALA A 236 5.10 27.07 8.14
CA ALA A 236 5.44 28.23 7.33
C ALA A 236 4.19 28.79 6.62
N GLN A 237 4.21 30.09 6.28
CA GLN A 237 3.05 30.76 5.70
C GLN A 237 2.67 30.22 4.31
N ASP A 238 3.62 29.60 3.62
CA ASP A 238 3.50 28.92 2.32
C ASP A 238 3.32 27.41 2.45
N TRP A 239 3.05 26.89 3.64
CA TRP A 239 2.87 25.45 3.85
C TRP A 239 1.68 24.91 3.05
N HIS A 240 1.95 23.94 2.18
CA HIS A 240 0.96 23.35 1.27
C HIS A 240 0.28 22.09 1.82
N GLY A 241 0.30 21.90 3.15
CA GLY A 241 -0.35 20.77 3.79
C GLY A 241 0.39 19.43 3.69
N VAL A 242 1.63 19.45 3.17
CA VAL A 242 2.51 18.27 3.06
C VAL A 242 3.35 18.15 4.33
N TRP A 243 3.34 16.98 4.95
CA TRP A 243 4.21 16.73 6.09
C TRP A 243 5.65 16.53 5.63
N GLU A 244 6.49 17.54 5.84
CA GLU A 244 7.94 17.44 5.69
C GLU A 244 8.52 17.16 7.08
N ASN A 245 9.47 16.22 7.19
CA ASN A 245 10.08 15.85 8.47
C ASN A 245 10.52 17.11 9.23
N VAL A 246 9.80 17.45 10.30
CA VAL A 246 10.23 18.41 11.32
C VAL A 246 10.98 17.71 12.43
#